data_AF-A0A942AIM3-F1
#
_entry.id   AF-A0A942AIM3-F1
#
_cell.length_a   1.000
_cell.length_b   1.000
_cell.length_c   1.000
_cell.angle_alpha   90.00
_cell.angle_beta   90.00
_cell.angle_gamma   90.00
#
_symmetry.space_group_name_H-M   'P 1'
#
loop_
_entity.id
_entity.type
_entity.pdbx_description
1 polymer ?
#
loop_
_entity_poly.entity_id
_entity_poly.type
_entity_poly.pdbx_seq_one_letter_code
_entity_poly.pdbx_strand_id
1 'polypeptide(L)'
;DAVASATITSQAVVDAVNSLYAEAPAKVLTTKVKGWHEGVAVTVEIDKNHVITALTVDASGEFYALGGKCADEAFTSQFIGKSAPLTLGVDIDAVTGATLTSQAVVDAVNQLAK
;
A
#
# COMPACT_ATOMS: atom_id res chain seq x y z
N ASP A 1 11.14 17.54 -46.67
CA ASP A 1 11.13 18.00 -45.28
C ASP A 1 9.90 17.46 -44.53
N ALA A 2 9.82 16.12 -44.40
CA ALA A 2 8.69 15.41 -43.77
C ALA A 2 9.16 14.43 -42.69
N VAL A 3 10.48 14.35 -42.49
CA VAL A 3 11.11 13.45 -41.50
C VAL A 3 11.16 14.07 -40.10
N ALA A 4 10.98 15.39 -39.97
CA ALA A 4 10.96 16.06 -38.67
C ALA A 4 9.66 15.79 -37.88
N SER A 5 8.51 15.68 -38.56
CA SER A 5 7.21 15.50 -37.90
C SER A 5 6.98 14.08 -37.34
N ALA A 6 7.65 13.06 -37.90
CA ALA A 6 7.57 11.68 -37.40
C ALA A 6 8.45 11.43 -36.16
N THR A 7 9.55 12.19 -36.02
CA THR A 7 10.47 12.08 -34.88
C THR A 7 9.91 12.75 -33.62
N ILE A 8 9.18 13.87 -33.75
CA ILE A 8 8.63 14.60 -32.58
C ILE A 8 7.56 13.78 -31.83
N THR A 9 6.70 13.04 -32.54
CA THR A 9 5.69 12.18 -31.90
C THR A 9 6.31 10.96 -31.21
N SER A 10 7.43 10.46 -31.71
CA SER A 10 8.08 9.26 -31.16
C SER A 10 8.87 9.55 -29.88
N GLN A 11 9.43 10.76 -29.71
CA GLN A 11 10.16 11.13 -28.49
C GLN A 11 9.21 11.46 -27.32
N ALA A 12 8.09 12.13 -27.58
CA ALA A 12 7.10 12.46 -26.54
C ALA A 12 6.40 11.22 -25.94
N VAL A 13 6.22 10.16 -26.74
CA VAL A 13 5.67 8.88 -26.26
C VAL A 13 6.74 8.09 -25.50
N VAL A 14 8.01 8.14 -25.90
CA VAL A 14 9.09 7.45 -25.17
C VAL A 14 9.37 8.13 -23.82
N ASP A 15 9.33 9.46 -23.71
CA ASP A 15 9.47 10.16 -22.43
C ASP A 15 8.24 10.02 -21.50
N ALA A 16 7.05 9.76 -22.06
CA ALA A 16 5.85 9.44 -21.28
C ALA A 16 5.81 7.97 -20.81
N VAL A 17 6.43 7.04 -21.54
CA VAL A 17 6.44 5.59 -21.23
C VAL A 17 7.68 5.17 -20.42
N ASN A 18 8.81 5.86 -20.55
CA ASN A 18 10.12 5.46 -19.97
C ASN A 18 10.39 5.89 -18.51
N SER A 19 9.40 6.24 -17.67
CA SER A 19 9.67 6.28 -16.20
C SER A 19 8.43 6.14 -15.31
N LEU A 20 7.38 5.48 -15.80
CA LEU A 20 6.25 5.13 -14.95
C LEU A 20 6.59 4.04 -13.91
N TYR A 21 7.67 3.25 -14.03
CA TYR A 21 7.92 2.08 -13.15
C TYR A 21 9.39 1.57 -13.14
N ALA A 22 10.38 2.45 -12.97
CA ALA A 22 11.76 2.00 -12.68
C ALA A 22 12.19 2.43 -11.28
N GLU A 23 11.27 2.34 -10.32
CA GLU A 23 11.63 2.34 -8.93
C GLU A 23 12.38 1.05 -8.63
N ALA A 24 13.41 1.17 -7.81
CA ALA A 24 14.18 0.04 -7.29
C ALA A 24 13.31 -1.13 -6.87
N PRO A 25 13.84 -2.38 -6.83
CA PRO A 25 13.03 -3.53 -6.39
C PRO A 25 12.38 -3.19 -5.05
N ALA A 26 11.07 -2.99 -5.07
CA ALA A 26 10.31 -2.69 -3.87
C ALA A 26 10.53 -3.85 -2.90
N LYS A 27 10.85 -3.52 -1.65
CA LYS A 27 11.03 -4.54 -0.62
C LYS A 27 9.63 -4.96 -0.20
N VAL A 28 9.19 -6.12 -0.69
CA VAL A 28 7.92 -6.73 -0.29
C VAL A 28 8.10 -7.46 1.04
N LEU A 29 7.31 -7.09 2.03
CA LEU A 29 7.36 -7.66 3.37
C LEU A 29 5.97 -8.09 3.81
N THR A 30 5.87 -9.32 4.30
CA THR A 30 4.60 -9.88 4.78
C THR A 30 4.72 -10.26 6.24
N THR A 31 3.70 -9.96 7.02
CA THR A 31 3.53 -10.46 8.38
C THR A 31 2.08 -10.84 8.63
N LYS A 32 1.86 -11.75 9.59
CA LYS A 32 0.52 -12.08 10.05
C LYS A 32 0.33 -11.49 11.44
N VAL A 33 -0.66 -10.63 11.60
CA VAL A 33 -1.03 -10.02 12.88
C VAL A 33 -2.32 -10.61 13.39
N LYS A 34 -2.48 -10.63 14.72
CA LYS A 34 -3.73 -11.06 15.34
C LYS A 34 -4.78 -9.96 15.16
N GLY A 35 -5.85 -10.29 14.46
CA GLY A 35 -7.06 -9.49 14.38
C GLY A 35 -8.11 -9.97 15.38
N TRP A 36 -9.38 -9.82 15.02
CA TRP A 36 -10.54 -10.36 15.74
C TRP A 36 -10.56 -11.90 15.79
N HIS A 37 -10.12 -12.61 14.73
CA HIS A 37 -10.16 -14.09 14.68
C HIS A 37 -8.81 -14.75 14.32
N GLU A 38 -8.69 -15.43 13.17
CA GLU A 38 -7.50 -16.20 12.74
C GLU A 38 -6.30 -15.35 12.34
N GLY A 39 -6.46 -14.03 12.44
CA GLY A 39 -5.45 -13.04 12.10
C GLY A 39 -5.55 -12.55 10.67
N VAL A 40 -4.86 -11.45 10.42
CA VAL A 40 -4.82 -10.73 9.15
C VAL A 40 -3.40 -10.79 8.62
N ALA A 41 -3.23 -11.22 7.38
CA ALA A 41 -1.94 -11.14 6.70
C ALA A 41 -1.81 -9.78 6.03
N VAL A 42 -0.74 -9.06 6.36
CA VAL A 42 -0.45 -7.73 5.84
C VAL A 42 0.82 -7.81 5.04
N THR A 43 0.73 -7.42 3.77
CA THR A 43 1.86 -7.33 2.84
C THR A 43 2.07 -5.88 2.47
N VAL A 44 3.25 -5.36 2.78
CA VAL A 44 3.67 -3.98 2.50
C VAL A 44 4.77 -4.02 1.46
N GLU A 45 4.67 -3.15 0.47
CA GLU A 45 5.76 -2.86 -0.45
C GLU A 45 6.31 -1.48 -0.10
N ILE A 46 7.63 -1.41 0.11
CA ILE A 46 8.33 -0.15 0.37
C ILE A 46 9.41 0.12 -0.68
N ASP A 47 9.57 1.38 -1.03
CA ASP A 47 10.65 1.85 -1.90
C ASP A 47 12.00 1.96 -1.15
N LYS A 48 13.03 2.46 -1.86
CA LYS A 48 14.36 2.73 -1.28
C LYS A 48 14.35 3.80 -0.18
N ASN A 49 13.33 4.64 -0.13
CA ASN A 49 13.18 5.74 0.80
C ASN A 49 12.28 5.35 1.99
N HIS A 50 11.92 4.07 2.11
CA HIS A 50 11.01 3.55 3.14
C HIS A 50 9.59 4.17 3.04
N VAL A 51 9.19 4.55 1.84
CA VAL A 51 7.84 5.00 1.51
C VAL A 51 7.02 3.79 1.07
N ILE A 52 5.80 3.67 1.57
CA ILE A 52 4.87 2.59 1.21
C ILE A 52 4.34 2.85 -0.20
N THR A 53 4.61 1.94 -1.12
CA THR A 53 4.16 2.01 -2.52
C THR A 53 2.94 1.13 -2.78
N ALA A 54 2.77 0.05 -2.02
CA ALA A 54 1.59 -0.79 -2.05
C ALA A 54 1.30 -1.42 -0.67
N LEU A 55 0.03 -1.67 -0.39
CA LEU A 55 -0.43 -2.38 0.80
C LEU A 55 -1.55 -3.34 0.42
N THR A 56 -1.33 -4.62 0.71
CA THR A 56 -2.36 -5.67 0.59
C THR A 56 -2.68 -6.22 1.97
N VAL A 57 -3.97 -6.33 2.27
CA VAL A 57 -4.47 -6.88 3.54
C VAL A 57 -5.37 -8.07 3.22
N ASP A 58 -4.97 -9.26 3.65
CA ASP A 58 -5.78 -10.46 3.61
C ASP A 58 -6.41 -10.67 5.00
N ALA A 59 -7.69 -10.31 5.08
CA ALA A 59 -8.55 -10.50 6.23
C ALA A 59 -9.60 -11.60 6.00
N SER A 60 -9.34 -12.55 5.11
CA SER A 60 -10.25 -13.66 4.80
C SER A 60 -10.56 -14.55 6.01
N GLY A 61 -9.66 -14.59 6.99
CA GLY A 61 -9.85 -15.26 8.27
C GLY A 61 -10.70 -14.49 9.29
N GLU A 62 -11.26 -13.33 8.93
CA GLU A 62 -12.08 -12.50 9.81
C GLU A 62 -13.54 -12.42 9.35
N PHE A 63 -14.42 -12.01 10.27
CA PHE A 63 -15.77 -11.62 9.86
C PHE A 63 -15.73 -10.26 9.16
N TYR A 64 -16.38 -10.15 8.00
CA TYR A 64 -16.30 -8.94 7.19
C TYR A 64 -16.68 -7.66 7.97
N ALA A 65 -17.76 -7.71 8.76
CA ALA A 65 -18.22 -6.55 9.52
C ALA A 65 -17.34 -6.17 10.74
N LEU A 66 -16.42 -7.05 11.16
CA LEU A 66 -15.58 -6.86 12.35
C LEU A 66 -14.10 -6.63 12.01
N GLY A 67 -13.68 -6.92 10.78
CA GLY A 67 -12.27 -6.90 10.41
C GLY A 67 -12.00 -6.95 8.92
N GLY A 68 -12.83 -7.70 8.17
CA GLY A 68 -12.63 -7.87 6.72
C GLY A 68 -12.64 -6.58 5.91
N LYS A 69 -13.36 -5.54 6.36
CA LYS A 69 -13.32 -4.20 5.74
C LYS A 69 -11.93 -3.53 5.74
N CYS A 70 -10.99 -3.99 6.56
CA CYS A 70 -9.60 -3.50 6.50
C CYS A 70 -8.86 -4.01 5.24
N ALA A 71 -9.42 -4.97 4.51
CA ALA A 71 -8.94 -5.38 3.18
C ALA A 71 -9.43 -4.46 2.06
N ASP A 72 -10.40 -3.57 2.33
CA ASP A 72 -10.95 -2.68 1.32
C ASP A 72 -9.96 -1.56 0.97
N GLU A 73 -9.95 -1.17 -0.31
CA GLU A 73 -9.09 -0.11 -0.83
C GLU A 73 -9.26 1.23 -0.09
N ALA A 74 -10.47 1.52 0.40
CA ALA A 74 -10.74 2.70 1.21
C ALA A 74 -9.89 2.79 2.49
N PHE A 75 -9.44 1.64 3.02
CA PHE A 75 -8.52 1.59 4.16
C PHE A 75 -7.06 1.47 3.69
N THR A 76 -6.76 0.54 2.78
CA THR A 76 -5.36 0.25 2.40
C THR A 76 -4.71 1.40 1.63
N SER A 77 -5.46 2.16 0.83
CA SER A 77 -4.94 3.29 0.07
C SER A 77 -4.49 4.47 0.94
N GLN A 78 -4.94 4.55 2.20
CA GLN A 78 -4.51 5.60 3.13
C GLN A 78 -3.02 5.50 3.51
N PHE A 79 -2.41 4.33 3.30
CA PHE A 79 -1.02 4.06 3.64
C PHE A 79 -0.07 4.44 2.50
N ILE A 80 -0.56 4.47 1.26
CA ILE A 80 0.27 4.68 0.08
C ILE A 80 0.85 6.10 0.08
N GLY A 81 2.15 6.21 -0.20
CA GLY A 81 2.89 7.47 -0.17
C GLY A 81 3.28 7.93 1.24
N LYS A 82 3.01 7.15 2.28
CA LYS A 82 3.41 7.46 3.67
C LYS A 82 4.62 6.65 4.09
N SER A 83 5.31 7.13 5.12
CA SER A 83 6.42 6.43 5.77
C SER A 83 6.07 6.15 7.22
N ALA A 84 6.48 4.98 7.73
CA ALA A 84 6.32 4.64 9.14
C ALA A 84 7.25 5.49 10.03
N PRO A 85 6.89 5.75 11.31
CA PRO A 85 5.70 5.24 12.00
C PRO A 85 4.41 6.03 11.69
N LEU A 86 3.31 5.29 11.57
CA LEU A 86 1.95 5.80 11.37
C LEU A 86 1.10 5.60 12.62
N THR A 87 0.17 6.51 12.87
CA THR A 87 -0.74 6.46 14.03
C THR A 87 -2.19 6.35 13.59
N LEU A 88 -2.92 5.36 14.12
CA LEU A 88 -4.36 5.22 13.88
C LEU A 88 -5.14 6.40 14.51
N GLY A 89 -6.06 6.99 13.76
CA GLY A 89 -6.84 8.17 14.15
C GLY A 89 -6.11 9.51 13.95
N VAL A 90 -4.87 9.49 13.46
CA VAL A 90 -4.10 10.71 13.10
C VAL A 90 -3.67 10.63 11.65
N ASP A 91 -2.90 9.59 11.31
CA ASP A 91 -2.40 9.37 9.96
C ASP A 91 -3.33 8.46 9.16
N ILE A 92 -3.97 7.49 9.81
CA ILE A 92 -4.84 6.49 9.19
C ILE A 92 -6.18 6.47 9.93
N ASP A 93 -7.27 6.63 9.21
CA ASP A 93 -8.62 6.52 9.76
C ASP A 93 -8.97 5.07 10.06
N ALA A 94 -9.50 4.83 11.26
CA ALA A 94 -9.98 3.51 11.64
C ALA A 94 -11.25 3.13 10.88
N VAL A 95 -11.36 1.85 10.55
CA VAL A 95 -12.59 1.31 9.98
C VAL A 95 -13.63 1.16 11.08
N THR A 96 -14.79 1.78 10.90
CA THR A 96 -15.89 1.70 11.88
C THR A 96 -16.35 0.25 12.07
N GLY A 97 -16.33 -0.20 13.32
CA GLY A 97 -16.67 -1.58 13.70
C GLY A 97 -15.50 -2.57 13.61
N ALA A 98 -14.33 -2.14 13.14
CA ALA A 98 -13.14 -2.95 12.96
C ALA A 98 -11.88 -2.33 13.58
N THR A 99 -12.03 -1.53 14.64
CA THR A 99 -10.93 -0.79 15.29
C THR A 99 -9.77 -1.69 15.73
N LEU A 100 -10.06 -2.90 16.22
CA LEU A 100 -9.04 -3.87 16.61
C LEU A 100 -8.17 -4.30 15.42
N THR A 101 -8.81 -4.66 14.31
CA THR A 101 -8.11 -5.02 13.07
C THR A 101 -7.40 -3.82 12.46
N SER A 102 -8.03 -2.63 12.45
CA SER A 102 -7.40 -1.42 11.94
C SER A 102 -6.10 -1.09 12.69
N GLN A 103 -6.10 -1.22 14.03
CA GLN A 103 -4.89 -1.05 14.82
C GLN A 103 -3.85 -2.12 14.50
N ALA A 104 -4.26 -3.39 14.38
CA ALA A 104 -3.37 -4.49 14.05
C ALA A 104 -2.66 -4.28 12.69
N VAL A 105 -3.38 -3.77 11.67
CA VAL A 105 -2.77 -3.45 10.37
C VAL A 105 -1.78 -2.30 10.48
N VAL A 106 -2.13 -1.19 11.17
CA VAL A 106 -1.19 -0.08 11.39
C VAL A 106 0.07 -0.55 12.10
N ASP A 107 -0.07 -1.37 13.15
CA ASP A 107 1.06 -1.94 13.87
C ASP A 107 1.90 -2.88 12.98
N ALA A 108 1.26 -3.64 12.09
CA ALA A 108 1.94 -4.51 11.13
C ALA A 108 2.78 -3.68 10.16
N VAL A 109 2.20 -2.63 9.57
CA VAL A 109 2.88 -1.73 8.64
C VAL A 109 4.06 -1.07 9.33
N ASN A 110 3.87 -0.56 10.55
CA ASN A 110 4.93 0.04 11.35
C ASN A 110 6.04 -0.94 11.72
N GLN A 111 5.77 -2.24 11.81
CA GLN A 111 6.81 -3.24 12.05
C GLN A 111 7.59 -3.58 10.77
N LEU A 112 6.91 -3.60 9.63
CA LEU A 112 7.50 -3.96 8.34
C LEU A 112 8.30 -2.81 7.72
N ALA A 113 7.80 -1.58 7.81
CA ALA A 113 8.42 -0.39 7.22
C ALA A 113 9.48 0.29 8.10
N LYS A 114 10.01 -0.40 9.12
CA LYS A 114 11.12 0.06 9.97
C LYS A 114 12.46 0.02 9.25
#